data_AF-A0A7Y6AHY7-F1
#
_entry.id   AF-A0A7Y6AHY7-F1
#
_cell.length_a   1.000
_cell.length_b   1.000
_cell.length_c   1.000
_cell.angle_alpha   90.00
_cell.angle_beta   90.00
_cell.angle_gamma   90.00
#
_symmetry.space_group_name_H-M   'P 1'
#
loop_
_entity.id
_entity.type
_entity.pdbx_description
1 polymer ?
#
loop_
_entity_poly.entity_id
_entity_poly.type
_entity_poly.pdbx_seq_one_letter_code
_entity_poly.pdbx_strand_id
1 'polypeptide(L)' 'PLLRFCVDWTEQRHHLAGRLGAAFATTLQAADWLEPTPVRRALRPTELGTRRLAALGVDLDGSPDQA' A
#
# COMPACT_ATOMS: atom_id res chain seq x y z
N PRO A 1 -12.13 -5.78 -13.41
CA PRO A 1 -13.08 -5.40 -12.32
C PRO A 1 -12.62 -4.10 -11.64
N LEU A 2 -13.54 -3.34 -11.03
CA LEU A 2 -13.19 -2.15 -10.25
C LEU A 2 -12.34 -2.52 -9.03
N LEU A 3 -12.84 -3.47 -8.23
CA LEU A 3 -12.19 -4.02 -7.06
C LEU A 3 -11.97 -5.53 -7.24
N ARG A 4 -10.82 -6.04 -6.81
CA ARG A 4 -10.52 -7.46 -6.67
C ARG A 4 -9.73 -7.67 -5.38
N PHE A 5 -9.96 -8.79 -4.71
CA PHE A 5 -9.08 -9.26 -3.63
C PHE A 5 -8.03 -10.21 -4.21
N CYS A 6 -6.77 -10.01 -3.82
CA CYS A 6 -5.68 -10.94 -4.14
C CYS A 6 -5.04 -11.37 -2.83
N VAL A 7 -4.79 -12.66 -2.65
CA VAL A 7 -3.93 -13.12 -1.55
C VAL A 7 -2.50 -13.15 -2.07
N ASP A 8 -1.57 -12.54 -1.35
CA ASP A 8 -0.16 -12.83 -1.56
C ASP A 8 0.18 -14.09 -0.76
N TRP A 9 0.53 -15.17 -1.46
CA TRP A 9 0.82 -16.45 -0.82
C TRP A 9 2.14 -16.44 -0.04
N THR A 10 3.03 -15.48 -0.30
CA THR A 10 4.27 -15.31 0.47
C THR A 10 4.04 -14.56 1.77
N GLU A 11 3.19 -13.54 1.76
CA GLU A 11 2.86 -12.74 2.95
C GLU A 11 1.63 -13.26 3.71
N GLN A 12 0.86 -14.17 3.10
CA GLN A 12 -0.44 -14.69 3.55
C GLN A 12 -1.42 -13.58 3.91
N ARG A 13 -1.39 -12.47 3.15
CA ARG A 13 -2.19 -11.27 3.41
C ARG A 13 -3.10 -10.92 2.22
N HIS A 14 -4.18 -10.21 2.54
CA HIS A 14 -5.14 -9.70 1.56
C HIS A 14 -4.68 -8.37 0.98
N HIS A 15 -4.60 -8.30 -0.35
CA HIS A 15 -4.12 -7.13 -1.09
C HIS A 15 -5.27 -6.52 -1.90
N LEU A 16 -5.28 -5.19 -1.94
CA LEU A 16 -6.18 -4.42 -2.80
C LEU A 16 -5.73 -4.56 -4.26
N ALA A 17 -6.55 -5.21 -5.09
CA ALA A 17 -6.25 -5.43 -6.51
C ALA A 17 -7.37 -4.90 -7.43
N GLY A 18 -7.14 -5.00 -8.74
CA GLY A 18 -8.03 -4.44 -9.76
C GLY A 18 -7.71 -2.97 -10.07
N ARG A 19 -8.62 -2.31 -10.80
CA ARG A 19 -8.38 -0.93 -11.27
C ARG A 19 -8.24 0.07 -10.12
N LEU A 20 -9.00 -0.12 -9.04
CA LEU A 20 -8.90 0.73 -7.85
C LEU A 20 -7.52 0.61 -7.19
N GLY A 21 -7.04 -0.61 -6.93
CA GLY A 21 -5.71 -0.81 -6.33
C GLY A 21 -4.58 -0.22 -7.18
N ALA A 22 -4.64 -0.40 -8.50
CA ALA A 22 -3.67 0.19 -9.43
C ALA A 22 -3.70 1.73 -9.43
N ALA A 23 -4.90 2.33 -9.48
CA ALA A 23 -5.07 3.78 -9.43
C ALA A 23 -4.61 4.36 -8.09
N PHE A 24 -4.90 3.66 -6.98
CA PHE A 24 -4.48 4.05 -5.65
C PHE A 24 -2.95 4.08 -5.52
N ALA A 25 -2.28 2.98 -5.89
CA ALA A 25 -0.82 2.91 -5.89
C ALA A 25 -0.17 3.98 -6.79
N THR A 26 -0.75 4.24 -7.97
CA THR A 26 -0.28 5.29 -8.89
C THR A 26 -0.44 6.69 -8.28
N THR A 27 -1.58 6.95 -7.64
CA THR A 27 -1.87 8.26 -7.02
C THR A 27 -0.92 8.53 -5.85
N LEU A 28 -0.68 7.54 -5.00
CA LEU A 28 0.23 7.70 -3.86
C LEU A 28 1.68 7.93 -4.32
N GLN A 29 2.14 7.26 -5.37
CA GLN A 29 3.45 7.52 -5.96
C GLN A 29 3.53 8.91 -6.59
N ALA A 30 2.51 9.33 -7.36
CA ALA A 30 2.46 10.66 -7.96
C ALA A 30 2.40 11.79 -6.91
N ALA A 31 1.86 11.51 -5.74
CA ALA A 31 1.82 12.43 -4.60
C ALA A 31 3.10 12.41 -3.74
N ASP A 32 4.12 11.62 -4.12
CA ASP A 32 5.36 11.41 -3.37
C ASP A 32 5.17 10.81 -1.97
N TRP A 33 4.13 9.98 -1.81
CA TRP A 33 3.88 9.26 -0.55
C TRP A 33 4.54 7.89 -0.56
N LEU A 34 4.72 7.30 -1.74
CA LEU A 34 5.38 6.01 -1.94
C LEU A 34 6.48 6.15 -2.98
N GLU A 35 7.60 5.48 -2.75
CA GLU A 35 8.74 5.44 -3.66
C GLU A 35 9.15 3.98 -3.98
N PRO A 36 9.72 3.71 -5.16
CA PRO A 36 10.19 2.38 -5.52
C PRO A 36 11.41 1.97 -4.69
N THR A 37 11.52 0.67 -4.44
CA THR A 37 12.71 0.07 -3.82
C THR A 37 13.47 -0.79 -4.84
N PRO A 38 14.72 -1.18 -4.55
CA PRO A 38 15.43 -2.17 -5.36
C PRO A 38 14.74 -3.55 -5.40
N VAL A 39 13.85 -3.84 -4.44
CA VAL A 39 13.11 -5.08 -4.36
C VAL A 39 11.91 -5.01 -5.32
N ARG A 40 11.79 -6.02 -6.19
CA ARG A 40 10.67 -6.11 -7.12
C ARG A 40 9.35 -6.20 -6.34
N ARG A 41 8.34 -5.47 -6.80
CA ARG A 41 6.98 -5.43 -6.21
C ARG A 41 6.92 -4.87 -4.78
N ALA A 42 7.93 -4.12 -4.35
CA ALA A 42 7.94 -3.43 -3.07
C ALA A 42 8.04 -1.91 -3.26
N LEU A 43 7.21 -1.19 -2.51
CA LEU A 43 7.25 0.27 -2.38
C LEU A 43 7.56 0.63 -0.92
N ARG A 44 8.26 1.74 -0.71
CA ARG A 44 8.53 2.30 0.61
C ARG A 44 7.72 3.58 0.81
N PRO A 45 7.12 3.81 1.99
CA PRO A 45 6.59 5.12 2.34
C PRO A 45 7.71 6.15 2.48
N THR A 46 7.55 7.33 1.88
CA THR A 46 8.42 8.47 2.16
C THR A 46 8.09 9.06 3.53
N GLU A 47 8.93 9.94 4.07
CA GLU A 47 8.63 10.68 5.30
C GLU A 47 7.35 11.54 5.18
N LEU A 48 7.05 12.05 3.99
CA LEU A 48 5.78 12.71 3.70
C LEU A 48 4.64 11.71 3.71
N GLY A 49 4.83 10.58 3.03
CA GLY A 49 3.85 9.49 2.94
C GLY A 49 3.43 8.97 4.29
N THR A 50 4.39 8.66 5.18
CA THR A 50 4.13 8.19 6.55
C THR A 50 3.23 9.15 7.30
N ARG A 51 3.56 10.46 7.32
CA ARG A 51 2.75 11.48 8.02
C ARG A 51 1.35 11.62 7.43
N ARG A 52 1.22 11.53 6.11
CA ARG A 52 -0.07 11.66 5.42
C ARG A 52 -0.96 10.43 5.61
N LEU A 53 -0.37 9.24 5.57
CA LEU A 53 -1.07 7.98 5.82
C LEU A 53 -1.52 7.91 7.29
N ALA A 54 -0.68 8.30 8.24
CA ALA A 54 -1.06 8.40 9.65
C ALA A 54 -2.21 9.40 9.87
N ALA A 55 -2.21 10.54 9.18
CA ALA A 55 -3.32 11.51 9.25
C ALA A 55 -4.65 10.96 8.68
N LEU A 56 -4.60 9.92 7.85
CA LEU A 56 -5.76 9.17 7.37
C LEU A 56 -6.12 7.98 8.28
N GLY A 57 -5.40 7.78 9.39
CA GLY A 57 -5.59 6.65 10.31
C GLY A 57 -4.94 5.34 9.85
N VAL A 58 -4.03 5.39 8.87
CA VAL A 58 -3.27 4.20 8.42
C VAL A 58 -1.97 4.11 9.23
N ASP A 59 -1.88 3.07 10.05
CA ASP A 59 -0.65 2.70 10.75
C ASP A 59 0.24 1.83 9.86
N LEU A 60 1.52 2.20 9.74
CA LEU A 60 2.51 1.55 8.89
C LEU A 60 3.47 0.64 9.67
N ASP A 61 3.45 0.72 11.01
CA ASP A 61 4.31 -0.08 11.88
C ASP A 61 3.72 -1.47 12.16
N GLY A 62 2.50 -1.72 11.66
CA GLY A 62 1.85 -3.01 11.71
C GLY A 62 1.51 -3.44 13.13
N SER A 63 0.40 -2.97 13.69
CA SER A 63 -0.30 -3.78 14.70
C SER A 63 -0.69 -5.12 14.05
N PRO A 64 -0.31 -6.28 14.63
CA PRO A 64 -0.49 -7.59 14.03
C PRO A 64 -1.93 -8.12 14.18
N ASP A 65 -2.94 -7.26 14.07
CA ASP A 65 -4.31 -7.69 14.22
C ASP A 65 -5.28 -6.82 13.41
N GLN A 66 -5.63 -7.34 12.24
CA GLN A 66 -6.97 -7.18 11.68
C GLN A 66 -7.38 -8.56 11.16
N ALA A 67 -7.78 -9.41 12.10
CA ALA A 67 -8.70 -10.57 12.00
C ALA A 67 -8.75 -11.37 10.68
#